data_AF-A0A444L7S3-F1
#
_entry.id   AF-A0A444L7S3-F1
#
_cell.length_a   1.000
_cell.length_b   1.000
_cell.length_c   1.000
_cell.angle_alpha   90.00
_cell.angle_beta   90.00
_cell.angle_gamma   90.00
#
_symmetry.space_group_name_H-M   'P 1'
#
loop_
_entity.id
_entity.type
_entity.pdbx_description
1 polymer ?
#
loop_
_entity_poly.entity_id
_entity_poly.type
_entity_poly.pdbx_seq_one_letter_code
_entity_poly.pdbx_strand_id
1 'polypeptide(L)'
;MFLNPTVYSKFYSALFLLTLAALMPSGVVLFLALRNPLALLLVLSPFIIVLLPIMEVKVKISNRKSDTGNEFPFFMVYAATIQAAGLSLFSALDRLAEWRILPKIKREALVVKRDYMFFSHNPLAAIENVAKQHPDENVKTIFLGYTSVLRSGGDLVVYLNSKVKDGLASVIEKWRRYAESASTLGEISLSVFLMFPSLLIAMSVAFASNYSVVMMQLYGYLILPLLGGFMIFGIHFSQPKFYDSYDMNRALSIAIIAAAAFGAATFFLIQPLAYWLAATLLIFSVITGAEYLREQSEVSKVEKALPNFLRDITEMMKIGYDISQALINLSKQRQYNKVFDRLLKRVSEHLEMNMPLRRVAEKMAVRSWLCRYTFFILSEIVDTGGGTPEVLENLTGFVNSVVIEKSKAKSTTRTYSFLGYATPAFLSAVMVFMANMLLPSLGSMSFGSTPIAVLPNAATLALIADTGMMVVVLTAFVVGLLIAKIVDMSVYATYHSAIALAICFVSFTFIR
;
A
#
# COMPACT_ATOMS: atom_id res chain seq x y z
N MET A 1 19.76 14.20 1.83
CA MET A 1 21.09 14.84 1.77
C MET A 1 21.14 15.60 0.45
N PHE A 2 21.30 16.92 0.49
CA PHE A 2 21.40 17.74 -0.73
C PHE A 2 22.81 17.51 -1.30
N LEU A 3 22.95 16.65 -2.30
CA LEU A 3 24.22 16.49 -3.00
C LEU A 3 24.47 17.69 -3.90
N ASN A 4 25.71 18.17 -3.93
CA ASN A 4 26.13 19.21 -4.86
C ASN A 4 25.95 18.69 -6.32
N PRO A 5 25.30 19.44 -7.23
CA PRO A 5 25.06 19.02 -8.61
C PRO A 5 26.33 18.55 -9.34
N THR A 6 27.48 19.14 -9.01
CA THR A 6 28.77 18.78 -9.62
C THR A 6 29.23 17.38 -9.23
N VAL A 7 29.07 16.99 -7.96
CA VAL A 7 29.42 15.65 -7.47
C VAL A 7 28.50 14.61 -8.07
N TYR A 8 27.20 14.94 -8.16
CA TYR A 8 26.20 14.08 -8.76
C TYR A 8 26.48 13.81 -10.25
N SER A 9 26.79 14.86 -11.03
CA SER A 9 27.14 14.74 -12.45
C SER A 9 28.44 13.95 -12.66
N LYS A 10 29.47 14.18 -11.84
CA LYS A 10 30.74 13.42 -11.90
C LYS A 10 30.56 11.93 -11.64
N PHE A 11 29.70 11.56 -10.68
CA PHE A 11 29.42 10.15 -10.39
C PHE A 11 28.76 9.42 -11.57
N TYR A 12 27.70 10.00 -12.15
CA TYR A 12 26.99 9.38 -13.26
C TYR A 12 27.78 9.38 -14.58
N SER A 13 28.60 10.41 -14.82
CA SER A 13 29.50 10.42 -15.98
C SER A 13 30.60 9.36 -15.87
N ALA A 14 31.19 9.17 -14.68
CA ALA A 14 32.15 8.08 -14.45
C ALA A 14 31.50 6.70 -14.61
N LEU A 15 30.29 6.51 -14.06
CA LEU A 15 29.52 5.27 -14.21
C LEU A 15 29.20 4.97 -15.69
N PHE A 16 28.81 5.99 -16.45
CA PHE A 16 28.56 5.87 -17.88
C PHE A 16 29.82 5.46 -18.65
N LEU A 17 30.98 6.10 -18.39
CA LEU A 17 32.23 5.77 -19.06
C LEU A 17 32.69 4.33 -18.75
N LEU A 18 32.56 3.90 -17.48
CA LEU A 18 32.90 2.53 -17.07
C LEU A 18 32.02 1.48 -17.75
N THR A 19 30.71 1.74 -17.80
CA THR A 19 29.75 0.82 -18.41
C THR A 19 29.84 0.80 -19.93
N LEU A 20 30.12 1.93 -20.57
CA LEU A 20 30.43 2.01 -21.99
C LEU A 20 31.68 1.18 -22.33
N ALA A 21 32.76 1.34 -21.56
CA ALA A 21 34.02 0.63 -21.79
C ALA A 21 33.92 -0.88 -21.54
N ALA A 22 33.08 -1.32 -20.60
CA ALA A 22 32.93 -2.74 -20.25
C ALA A 22 31.85 -3.47 -21.07
N LEU A 23 30.66 -2.88 -21.20
CA LEU A 23 29.48 -3.58 -21.72
C LEU A 23 29.37 -3.53 -23.25
N MET A 24 29.89 -2.49 -23.91
CA MET A 24 29.90 -2.47 -25.38
C MET A 24 30.83 -3.53 -25.98
N PRO A 25 32.12 -3.63 -25.61
CA PRO A 25 33.00 -4.63 -26.22
C PRO A 25 32.57 -6.05 -25.88
N SER A 26 32.11 -6.30 -24.64
CA SER A 26 31.62 -7.61 -24.23
C SER A 26 30.33 -8.01 -24.95
N GLY A 27 29.41 -7.07 -25.20
CA GLY A 27 28.22 -7.32 -26.01
C GLY A 27 28.55 -7.71 -27.46
N VAL A 28 29.52 -7.03 -28.08
CA VAL A 28 29.99 -7.35 -29.45
C VAL A 28 30.69 -8.72 -29.49
N VAL A 29 31.56 -9.01 -28.52
CA VAL A 29 32.24 -10.32 -28.43
C VAL A 29 31.22 -11.45 -28.22
N LEU A 30 30.24 -11.27 -27.33
CA LEU A 30 29.17 -12.26 -27.10
C LEU A 30 28.28 -12.46 -28.34
N PHE A 31 27.99 -11.39 -29.07
CA PHE A 31 27.26 -11.49 -30.34
C PHE A 31 28.03 -12.33 -31.37
N LEU A 32 29.34 -12.09 -31.51
CA LEU A 32 30.19 -12.85 -32.42
C LEU A 32 30.36 -14.32 -32.00
N ALA A 33 30.47 -14.60 -30.70
CA ALA A 33 30.69 -15.94 -30.16
C ALA A 33 29.43 -16.82 -30.17
N LEU A 34 28.29 -16.29 -29.72
CA LEU A 34 27.05 -17.06 -29.54
C LEU A 34 26.09 -16.96 -30.72
N ARG A 35 26.36 -16.06 -31.70
CA ARG A 35 25.46 -15.70 -32.82
C ARG A 35 24.01 -15.41 -32.38
N ASN A 36 23.82 -15.02 -31.13
CA ASN A 36 22.51 -14.74 -30.57
C ASN A 36 22.22 -13.23 -30.67
N PRO A 37 21.15 -12.81 -31.37
CA PRO A 37 20.81 -11.39 -31.52
C PRO A 37 20.51 -10.69 -30.19
N LEU A 38 20.15 -11.43 -29.13
CA LEU A 38 19.91 -10.86 -27.79
C LEU A 38 21.17 -10.24 -27.17
N ALA A 39 22.37 -10.66 -27.58
CA ALA A 39 23.63 -10.09 -27.10
C ALA A 39 23.80 -8.59 -27.49
N LEU A 40 23.12 -8.13 -28.53
CA LEU A 40 23.09 -6.71 -28.91
C LEU A 40 22.36 -5.82 -27.90
N LEU A 41 21.47 -6.37 -27.06
CA LEU A 41 20.82 -5.59 -25.99
C LEU A 41 21.84 -5.10 -24.95
N LEU A 42 22.95 -5.82 -24.75
CA LEU A 42 24.02 -5.39 -23.86
C LEU A 42 24.70 -4.09 -24.32
N VAL A 43 24.77 -3.87 -25.64
CA VAL A 43 25.36 -2.67 -26.25
C VAL A 43 24.49 -1.43 -25.97
N LEU A 44 23.19 -1.62 -25.76
CA LEU A 44 22.25 -0.54 -25.42
C LEU A 44 22.27 -0.19 -23.91
N SER A 45 22.81 -1.06 -23.06
CA SER A 45 22.81 -0.88 -21.60
C SER A 45 23.50 0.40 -21.09
N PRO A 46 24.60 0.93 -21.69
CA PRO A 46 25.21 2.18 -21.23
C PRO A 46 24.28 3.39 -21.45
N PHE A 47 23.42 3.37 -22.47
CA PHE A 47 22.47 4.46 -22.72
C PHE A 47 21.37 4.53 -21.65
N ILE A 48 21.00 3.38 -21.04
CA ILE A 48 20.06 3.33 -19.92
C ILE A 48 20.62 4.11 -18.73
N ILE A 49 21.93 4.06 -18.51
CA ILE A 49 22.61 4.73 -17.38
C ILE A 49 22.56 6.25 -17.48
N VAL A 50 22.57 6.81 -18.69
CA VAL A 50 22.39 8.26 -18.91
C VAL A 50 20.96 8.70 -18.56
N LEU A 51 19.98 7.82 -18.73
CA LEU A 51 18.59 8.11 -18.40
C LEU A 51 18.32 8.09 -16.88
N LEU A 52 19.06 7.26 -16.13
CA LEU A 52 18.88 7.10 -14.68
C LEU A 52 18.90 8.41 -13.88
N PRO A 53 19.88 9.33 -14.02
CA PRO A 53 19.88 10.56 -13.23
C PRO A 53 18.70 11.47 -13.55
N ILE A 54 18.29 11.54 -14.82
CA ILE A 54 17.12 12.33 -15.24
C ILE A 54 15.85 11.75 -14.61
N MET A 55 15.70 10.42 -14.65
CA MET A 55 14.59 9.74 -14.00
C MET A 55 14.62 9.93 -12.48
N GLU A 56 15.78 9.80 -11.84
CA GLU A 56 15.92 9.95 -10.39
C GLU A 56 15.52 11.36 -9.94
N VAL A 57 15.94 12.40 -10.66
CA VAL A 57 15.55 13.79 -10.37
C VAL A 57 14.05 13.99 -10.59
N LYS A 58 13.49 13.54 -11.71
CA LYS A 58 12.04 13.63 -11.97
C LYS A 58 11.22 12.89 -10.91
N VAL A 59 11.67 11.70 -10.51
CA VAL A 59 11.05 10.91 -9.44
C VAL A 59 11.18 11.63 -8.10
N LYS A 60 12.32 12.22 -7.76
CA LYS A 60 12.50 13.01 -6.52
C LYS A 60 11.58 14.23 -6.47
N ILE A 61 11.45 14.97 -7.58
CA ILE A 61 10.55 16.13 -7.68
C ILE A 61 9.09 15.68 -7.56
N SER A 62 8.70 14.63 -8.30
CA SER A 62 7.36 14.04 -8.24
C SER A 62 7.02 13.53 -6.85
N ASN A 63 7.95 12.82 -6.21
CA ASN A 63 7.81 12.33 -4.84
C ASN A 63 7.69 13.48 -3.86
N ARG A 64 8.52 14.54 -3.95
CA ARG A 64 8.38 15.72 -3.07
C ARG A 64 7.00 16.36 -3.23
N LYS A 65 6.54 16.57 -4.46
CA LYS A 65 5.19 17.11 -4.74
C LYS A 65 4.08 16.23 -4.17
N SER A 66 4.08 14.95 -4.53
CA SER A 66 3.05 13.98 -4.12
C SER A 66 3.04 13.75 -2.61
N ASP A 67 4.21 13.56 -2.00
CA ASP A 67 4.35 13.27 -0.57
C ASP A 67 3.92 14.45 0.29
N THR A 68 4.39 15.66 -0.03
CA THR A 68 3.98 16.87 0.68
C THR A 68 2.49 17.11 0.50
N GLY A 69 1.95 17.00 -0.73
CA GLY A 69 0.52 17.17 -0.99
C GLY A 69 -0.39 16.12 -0.34
N ASN A 70 0.14 15.00 0.13
CA ASN A 70 -0.62 14.00 0.90
C ASN A 70 -0.70 14.34 2.39
N GLU A 71 0.38 14.89 2.97
CA GLU A 71 0.42 15.33 4.37
C GLU A 71 -0.19 16.72 4.58
N PHE A 72 -0.21 17.56 3.54
CA PHE A 72 -0.59 18.96 3.64
C PHE A 72 -1.99 19.21 4.22
N PRO A 73 -3.05 18.46 3.87
CA PRO A 73 -4.37 18.64 4.49
C PRO A 73 -4.36 18.43 6.01
N PHE A 74 -3.55 17.48 6.51
CA PHE A 74 -3.38 17.26 7.95
C PHE A 74 -2.59 18.40 8.58
N PHE A 75 -1.53 18.88 7.91
CA PHE A 75 -0.84 20.08 8.34
C PHE A 75 -1.78 21.30 8.43
N MET A 76 -2.73 21.45 7.51
CA MET A 76 -3.68 22.58 7.55
C MET A 76 -4.59 22.53 8.77
N VAL A 77 -5.04 21.34 9.19
CA VAL A 77 -5.80 21.18 10.45
C VAL A 77 -4.94 21.62 11.62
N TYR A 78 -3.71 21.14 11.70
CA TYR A 78 -2.76 21.56 12.73
C TYR A 78 -2.51 23.07 12.73
N ALA A 79 -2.22 23.66 11.56
CA ALA A 79 -1.95 25.08 11.42
C ALA A 79 -3.17 25.92 11.82
N ALA A 80 -4.39 25.52 11.44
CA ALA A 80 -5.61 26.20 11.85
C ALA A 80 -5.82 26.13 13.37
N THR A 81 -5.55 24.97 13.99
CA THR A 81 -5.58 24.79 15.44
C THR A 81 -4.60 25.71 16.16
N ILE A 82 -3.34 25.77 15.69
CA ILE A 82 -2.31 26.63 16.27
C ILE A 82 -2.63 28.12 16.06
N GLN A 83 -3.19 28.48 14.90
CA GLN A 83 -3.62 29.84 14.62
C GLN A 83 -4.79 30.28 15.49
N ALA A 84 -5.73 29.38 15.79
CA ALA A 84 -6.81 29.63 16.75
C ALA A 84 -6.28 29.85 18.19
N ALA A 85 -5.12 29.27 18.53
CA ALA A 85 -4.40 29.56 19.76
C ALA A 85 -3.65 30.91 19.75
N GLY A 86 -3.74 31.68 18.65
CA GLY A 86 -3.06 32.98 18.50
C GLY A 86 -1.62 32.90 18.00
N LEU A 87 -1.12 31.71 17.65
CA LEU A 87 0.25 31.54 17.15
C LEU A 87 0.31 31.65 15.62
N SER A 88 1.45 32.10 15.10
CA SER A 88 1.64 32.26 13.65
C SER A 88 1.85 30.92 12.92
N LEU A 89 1.62 30.90 11.60
CA LEU A 89 1.94 29.75 10.74
C LEU A 89 3.43 29.37 10.80
N PHE A 90 4.32 30.36 10.97
CA PHE A 90 5.75 30.10 11.16
C PHE A 90 5.99 29.32 12.45
N SER A 91 5.34 29.71 13.55
CA SER A 91 5.40 29.01 14.84
C SER A 91 4.88 27.57 14.71
N ALA A 92 3.80 27.35 13.96
CA ALA A 92 3.31 26.00 13.68
C ALA A 92 4.36 25.15 12.96
N LEU A 93 4.99 25.68 11.90
CA LEU A 93 6.07 24.97 11.19
C LEU A 93 7.25 24.67 12.12
N ASP A 94 7.69 25.64 12.92
CA ASP A 94 8.82 25.48 13.82
C ASP A 94 8.58 24.40 14.88
N ARG A 95 7.39 24.39 15.51
CA ARG A 95 6.98 23.35 16.46
C ARG A 95 6.87 21.98 15.79
N LEU A 96 6.25 21.89 14.62
CA LEU A 96 6.13 20.64 13.86
C LEU A 96 7.49 20.03 13.49
N ALA A 97 8.52 20.86 13.32
CA ALA A 97 9.87 20.39 13.02
C ALA A 97 10.44 19.48 14.11
N GLU A 98 9.92 19.53 15.33
CA GLU A 98 10.32 18.67 16.46
C GLU A 98 9.65 17.29 16.39
N TRP A 99 8.47 17.21 15.80
CA TRP A 99 7.67 15.98 15.71
C TRP A 99 8.06 15.09 14.53
N ARG A 100 7.76 13.79 14.63
CA ARG A 100 7.96 12.79 13.55
C ARG A 100 6.64 12.37 12.87
N ILE A 101 5.54 13.06 13.18
CA ILE A 101 4.19 12.65 12.76
C ILE A 101 3.89 12.96 11.28
N LEU A 102 4.37 14.10 10.78
CA LEU A 102 4.29 14.52 9.38
C LEU A 102 5.71 14.67 8.81
N PRO A 103 6.39 13.55 8.47
CA PRO A 103 7.81 13.57 8.15
C PRO A 103 8.18 14.38 6.91
N LYS A 104 7.24 14.59 5.97
CA LYS A 104 7.48 15.32 4.73
C LYS A 104 7.29 16.81 4.96
N ILE A 105 6.23 17.21 5.65
CA ILE A 105 6.03 18.60 6.07
C ILE A 105 7.13 19.02 7.06
N LYS A 106 7.57 18.14 7.97
CA LYS A 106 8.73 18.39 8.85
C LYS A 106 9.97 18.81 8.05
N ARG A 107 10.23 18.18 6.89
CA ARG A 107 11.36 18.56 6.04
C ARG A 107 11.16 19.95 5.43
N GLU A 108 9.96 20.28 4.98
CA GLU A 108 9.64 21.63 4.47
C GLU A 108 9.74 22.68 5.58
N ALA A 109 9.26 22.37 6.79
CA ALA A 109 9.39 23.22 7.97
C ALA A 109 10.85 23.49 8.34
N LEU A 110 11.73 22.48 8.28
CA LEU A 110 13.17 22.65 8.48
C LEU A 110 13.81 23.54 7.41
N VAL A 111 13.31 23.52 6.16
CA VAL A 111 13.77 24.42 5.09
C VAL A 111 13.33 25.85 5.36
N VAL A 112 12.09 26.07 5.84
CA VAL A 112 11.60 27.39 6.27
C VAL A 112 12.41 27.92 7.46
N LYS A 113 12.64 27.09 8.47
CA LYS A 113 13.48 27.41 9.64
C LYS A 113 14.90 27.80 9.22
N ARG A 114 15.49 27.06 8.29
CA ARG A 114 16.81 27.37 7.72
C ARG A 114 16.79 28.70 6.97
N ASP A 115 15.77 28.98 6.14
CA ASP A 115 15.67 30.26 5.43
C ASP A 115 15.63 31.44 6.40
N TYR A 116 14.80 31.32 7.44
CA TYR A 116 14.69 32.29 8.51
C TYR A 116 16.03 32.52 9.23
N MET A 117 16.71 31.46 9.65
CA MET A 117 17.95 31.56 10.44
C MET A 117 19.15 32.12 9.66
N PHE A 118 19.24 31.87 8.35
CA PHE A 118 20.46 32.18 7.59
C PHE A 118 20.29 33.28 6.55
N PHE A 119 19.07 33.57 6.11
CA PHE A 119 18.83 34.49 4.99
C PHE A 119 17.90 35.62 5.40
N SER A 120 16.62 35.32 5.59
CA SER A 120 15.60 36.35 5.65
C SER A 120 15.50 37.03 7.01
N HIS A 121 15.75 36.32 8.12
CA HIS A 121 15.47 36.77 9.51
C HIS A 121 14.02 37.30 9.72
N ASN A 122 13.19 37.06 8.70
CA ASN A 122 11.79 37.38 8.44
C ASN A 122 10.85 36.17 8.53
N PRO A 123 10.03 35.92 9.56
CA PRO A 123 9.14 34.75 9.54
C PRO A 123 8.23 34.69 8.30
N LEU A 124 7.72 35.83 7.84
CA LEU A 124 6.88 35.93 6.65
C LEU A 124 7.70 35.81 5.37
N ALA A 125 8.84 36.50 5.30
CA ALA A 125 9.72 36.41 4.15
C ALA A 125 10.26 34.98 3.95
N ALA A 126 10.55 34.26 5.03
CA ALA A 126 10.99 32.86 4.99
C ALA A 126 9.91 31.95 4.37
N ILE A 127 8.66 32.11 4.79
CA ILE A 127 7.53 31.37 4.22
C ILE A 127 7.37 31.71 2.73
N GLU A 128 7.41 32.99 2.35
CA GLU A 128 7.28 33.42 0.95
C GLU A 128 8.40 32.87 0.06
N ASN A 129 9.65 32.92 0.52
CA ASN A 129 10.81 32.43 -0.23
C ASN A 129 10.70 30.94 -0.52
N VAL A 130 10.34 30.15 0.49
CA VAL A 130 10.16 28.70 0.35
C VAL A 130 8.94 28.38 -0.50
N ALA A 131 7.83 29.09 -0.33
CA ALA A 131 6.61 28.91 -1.10
C ALA A 131 6.83 29.15 -2.61
N LYS A 132 7.57 30.21 -2.97
CA LYS A 132 7.87 30.56 -4.37
C LYS A 132 8.61 29.44 -5.12
N GLN A 133 9.40 28.64 -4.41
CA GLN A 133 10.19 27.53 -4.96
C GLN A 133 9.55 26.15 -4.75
N HIS A 134 8.34 26.10 -4.19
CA HIS A 134 7.69 24.84 -3.83
C HIS A 134 7.10 24.15 -5.08
N PRO A 135 7.31 22.83 -5.29
CA PRO A 135 6.84 22.12 -6.48
C PRO A 135 5.33 21.84 -6.47
N ASP A 136 4.69 21.85 -5.30
CA ASP A 136 3.24 21.73 -5.16
C ASP A 136 2.58 23.11 -5.17
N GLU A 137 1.75 23.36 -6.18
CA GLU A 137 1.04 24.62 -6.39
C GLU A 137 0.02 24.91 -5.29
N ASN A 138 -0.58 23.85 -4.69
CA ASN A 138 -1.53 24.04 -3.61
C ASN A 138 -0.86 24.61 -2.35
N VAL A 139 0.29 24.04 -1.97
CA VAL A 139 1.11 24.54 -0.86
C VAL A 139 1.55 25.98 -1.10
N LYS A 140 2.05 26.26 -2.31
CA LYS A 140 2.47 27.61 -2.72
C LYS A 140 1.33 28.62 -2.62
N THR A 141 0.16 28.29 -3.15
CA THR A 141 -1.03 29.16 -3.12
C THR A 141 -1.47 29.45 -1.69
N ILE A 142 -1.46 28.45 -0.82
CA ILE A 142 -1.91 28.61 0.56
C ILE A 142 -0.93 29.42 1.40
N PHE A 143 0.38 29.20 1.23
CA PHE A 143 1.39 29.96 1.97
C PHE A 143 1.45 31.43 1.53
N LEU A 144 1.41 31.70 0.22
CA LEU A 144 1.37 33.08 -0.30
C LEU A 144 0.04 33.77 0.03
N GLY A 145 -1.08 33.04 0.00
CA GLY A 145 -2.37 33.55 0.43
C GLY A 145 -2.38 33.93 1.91
N TYR A 146 -1.77 33.11 2.79
CA TYR A 146 -1.62 33.41 4.20
C TYR A 146 -0.85 34.72 4.42
N THR A 147 0.30 34.92 3.76
CA THR A 147 1.08 36.17 3.95
C THR A 147 0.36 37.38 3.38
N SER A 148 -0.41 37.21 2.29
CA SER A 148 -1.25 38.26 1.74
C SER A 148 -2.36 38.69 2.71
N VAL A 149 -3.10 37.74 3.28
CA VAL A 149 -4.19 38.02 4.24
C VAL A 149 -3.65 38.69 5.50
N LEU A 150 -2.49 38.24 5.99
CA LEU A 150 -1.86 38.87 7.15
C LEU A 150 -1.45 40.32 6.83
N ARG A 151 -0.87 40.57 5.65
CA ARG A 151 -0.44 41.92 5.24
C ARG A 151 -1.62 42.87 5.05
N SER A 152 -2.79 42.36 4.64
CA SER A 152 -4.02 43.14 4.54
C SER A 152 -4.79 43.27 5.86
N GLY A 153 -4.30 42.67 6.96
CA GLY A 153 -4.99 42.69 8.27
C GLY A 153 -6.27 41.87 8.32
N GLY A 154 -6.40 40.84 7.47
CA GLY A 154 -7.57 39.96 7.44
C GLY A 154 -7.53 38.86 8.50
N ASP A 155 -8.63 38.12 8.63
CA ASP A 155 -8.77 37.02 9.60
C ASP A 155 -8.08 35.73 9.11
N LEU A 156 -6.98 35.39 9.76
CA LEU A 156 -6.18 34.20 9.46
C LEU A 156 -6.83 32.89 9.91
N VAL A 157 -7.65 32.92 10.96
CA VAL A 157 -8.38 31.74 11.44
C VAL A 157 -9.42 31.36 10.39
N VAL A 158 -10.19 32.33 9.89
CA VAL A 158 -11.17 32.11 8.82
C VAL A 158 -10.49 31.61 7.55
N TYR A 159 -9.36 32.20 7.16
CA TYR A 159 -8.58 31.76 5.99
C TYR A 159 -8.14 30.30 6.11
N LEU A 160 -7.48 29.94 7.21
CA LEU A 160 -6.98 28.56 7.39
C LEU A 160 -8.13 27.56 7.53
N ASN A 161 -9.23 27.91 8.22
CA ASN A 161 -10.41 27.05 8.32
C ASN A 161 -11.07 26.81 6.95
N SER A 162 -11.14 27.81 6.08
CA SER A 162 -11.56 27.62 4.69
C SER A 162 -10.65 26.63 3.97
N LYS A 163 -9.33 26.74 4.15
CA LYS A 163 -8.35 25.82 3.54
C LYS A 163 -8.33 24.42 4.15
N VAL A 164 -8.74 24.26 5.40
CA VAL A 164 -9.01 22.94 6.01
C VAL A 164 -10.18 22.26 5.29
N LYS A 165 -11.27 22.98 5.01
CA LYS A 165 -12.43 22.43 4.27
C LYS A 165 -12.04 22.00 2.85
N ASP A 166 -11.30 22.85 2.12
CA ASP A 166 -10.76 22.54 0.79
C ASP A 166 -9.85 21.30 0.84
N GLY A 167 -8.96 21.24 1.84
CA GLY A 167 -8.05 20.12 2.07
C GLY A 167 -8.79 18.81 2.39
N LEU A 168 -9.82 18.87 3.22
CA LEU A 168 -10.66 17.72 3.55
C LEU A 168 -11.38 17.19 2.31
N ALA A 169 -11.98 18.06 1.50
CA ALA A 169 -12.61 17.67 0.24
C ALA A 169 -11.62 16.97 -0.70
N SER A 170 -10.37 17.45 -0.75
CA SER A 170 -9.29 16.80 -1.50
C SER A 170 -8.97 15.39 -0.97
N VAL A 171 -8.92 15.19 0.35
CA VAL A 171 -8.69 13.87 0.97
C VAL A 171 -9.84 12.90 0.67
N ILE A 172 -11.09 13.37 0.78
CA ILE A 172 -12.29 12.58 0.44
C ILE A 172 -12.22 12.14 -1.03
N GLU A 173 -11.92 13.06 -1.94
CA GLU A 173 -11.84 12.76 -3.37
C GLU A 173 -10.68 11.80 -3.71
N LYS A 174 -9.57 11.82 -2.96
CA LYS A 174 -8.51 10.81 -3.11
C LYS A 174 -8.99 9.41 -2.74
N TRP A 175 -9.74 9.28 -1.64
CA TRP A 175 -10.34 8.00 -1.24
C TRP A 175 -11.38 7.50 -2.23
N ARG A 176 -12.22 8.40 -2.76
CA ARG A 176 -13.22 8.07 -3.78
C ARG A 176 -12.56 7.58 -5.07
N ARG A 177 -11.56 8.33 -5.58
CA ARG A 177 -10.78 7.93 -6.77
C ARG A 177 -10.03 6.62 -6.57
N TYR A 178 -9.50 6.38 -5.37
CA TYR A 178 -8.89 5.09 -5.05
C TYR A 178 -9.91 3.96 -5.12
N ALA A 179 -11.09 4.12 -4.52
CA ALA A 179 -12.13 3.09 -4.56
C ALA A 179 -12.54 2.75 -5.99
N GLU A 180 -12.71 3.77 -6.85
CA GLU A 180 -13.04 3.61 -8.27
C GLU A 180 -11.91 2.98 -9.09
N SER A 181 -10.66 3.42 -8.86
CA SER A 181 -9.48 2.85 -9.52
C SER A 181 -9.21 1.42 -9.08
N ALA A 182 -9.33 1.12 -7.78
CA ALA A 182 -9.17 -0.23 -7.25
C ALA A 182 -10.28 -1.16 -7.75
N SER A 183 -11.49 -0.62 -7.95
CA SER A 183 -12.63 -1.31 -8.54
C SER A 183 -12.36 -1.70 -9.99
N THR A 184 -12.02 -0.73 -10.84
CA THR A 184 -11.70 -0.97 -12.26
C THR A 184 -10.48 -1.88 -12.44
N LEU A 185 -9.41 -1.68 -11.66
CA LEU A 185 -8.25 -2.58 -11.66
C LEU A 185 -8.62 -3.98 -11.16
N GLY A 186 -9.53 -4.08 -10.20
CA GLY A 186 -10.10 -5.34 -9.72
C GLY A 186 -10.82 -6.10 -10.82
N GLU A 187 -11.72 -5.46 -11.55
CA GLU A 187 -12.44 -6.06 -12.69
C GLU A 187 -11.49 -6.53 -13.79
N ILE A 188 -10.54 -5.68 -14.21
CA ILE A 188 -9.57 -6.02 -15.24
C ILE A 188 -8.70 -7.18 -14.76
N SER A 189 -8.20 -7.13 -13.52
CA SER A 189 -7.36 -8.20 -12.98
C SER A 189 -8.12 -9.53 -12.96
N LEU A 190 -9.30 -9.58 -12.34
CA LEU A 190 -10.08 -10.81 -12.25
C LEU A 190 -10.47 -11.34 -13.62
N SER A 191 -10.81 -10.47 -14.58
CA SER A 191 -11.10 -10.88 -15.96
C SER A 191 -9.88 -11.50 -16.63
N VAL A 192 -8.70 -10.86 -16.54
CA VAL A 192 -7.45 -11.37 -17.14
C VAL A 192 -7.02 -12.69 -16.48
N PHE A 193 -7.04 -12.76 -15.15
CA PHE A 193 -6.65 -13.97 -14.39
C PHE A 193 -7.68 -15.10 -14.47
N LEU A 194 -8.91 -14.83 -14.93
CA LEU A 194 -9.89 -15.86 -15.27
C LEU A 194 -9.74 -16.32 -16.72
N MET A 195 -9.81 -15.38 -17.67
CA MET A 195 -9.90 -15.66 -19.10
C MET A 195 -8.61 -16.19 -19.70
N PHE A 196 -7.46 -15.62 -19.34
CA PHE A 196 -6.20 -16.00 -19.94
C PHE A 196 -5.80 -17.44 -19.61
N PRO A 197 -5.74 -17.86 -18.32
CA PRO A 197 -5.48 -19.26 -18.01
C PRO A 197 -6.59 -20.18 -18.52
N SER A 198 -7.88 -19.81 -18.49
CA SER A 198 -8.94 -20.69 -19.01
C SER A 198 -8.80 -20.96 -20.52
N LEU A 199 -8.49 -19.93 -21.32
CA LEU A 199 -8.23 -20.07 -22.76
C LEU A 199 -7.00 -20.95 -22.98
N LEU A 200 -5.93 -20.72 -22.22
CA LEU A 200 -4.69 -21.47 -22.34
C LEU A 200 -4.90 -22.94 -22.00
N ILE A 201 -5.67 -23.23 -20.93
CA ILE A 201 -6.09 -24.57 -20.54
C ILE A 201 -6.88 -25.23 -21.68
N ALA A 202 -7.90 -24.56 -22.21
CA ALA A 202 -8.73 -25.11 -23.28
C ALA A 202 -7.91 -25.42 -24.54
N MET A 203 -7.03 -24.51 -24.97
CA MET A 203 -6.12 -24.74 -26.11
C MET A 203 -5.14 -25.88 -25.81
N SER A 204 -4.60 -25.93 -24.59
CA SER A 204 -3.61 -26.94 -24.23
C SER A 204 -4.19 -28.33 -24.27
N VAL A 205 -5.41 -28.48 -23.77
CA VAL A 205 -6.16 -29.73 -23.78
C VAL A 205 -6.62 -30.09 -25.21
N ALA A 206 -7.10 -29.13 -26.01
CA ALA A 206 -7.55 -29.36 -27.39
C ALA A 206 -6.45 -29.85 -28.35
N PHE A 207 -5.25 -29.26 -28.27
CA PHE A 207 -4.13 -29.65 -29.14
C PHE A 207 -3.27 -30.79 -28.57
N ALA A 208 -3.34 -31.00 -27.25
CA ALA A 208 -2.65 -32.06 -26.50
C ALA A 208 -1.20 -32.36 -26.94
N SER A 209 -0.42 -31.31 -27.16
CA SER A 209 0.94 -31.37 -27.70
C SER A 209 1.99 -30.99 -26.65
N ASN A 210 3.26 -31.34 -26.89
CA ASN A 210 4.38 -30.90 -26.04
C ASN A 210 4.52 -29.36 -26.02
N TYR A 211 4.17 -28.68 -27.12
CA TYR A 211 4.17 -27.22 -27.19
C TYR A 211 3.16 -26.61 -26.19
N SER A 212 1.98 -27.23 -26.05
CA SER A 212 0.96 -26.82 -25.08
C SER A 212 1.47 -26.81 -23.64
N VAL A 213 2.20 -27.87 -23.25
CA VAL A 213 2.80 -27.98 -21.90
C VAL A 213 3.81 -26.85 -21.66
N VAL A 214 4.66 -26.57 -22.64
CA VAL A 214 5.64 -25.47 -22.54
C VAL A 214 4.95 -24.12 -22.40
N MET A 215 3.85 -23.88 -23.13
CA MET A 215 3.07 -22.64 -23.00
C MET A 215 2.42 -22.49 -21.61
N MET A 216 1.93 -23.58 -21.02
CA MET A 216 1.40 -23.59 -19.64
C MET A 216 2.49 -23.27 -18.61
N GLN A 217 3.68 -23.87 -18.74
CA GLN A 217 4.81 -23.61 -17.85
C GLN A 217 5.30 -22.17 -17.98
N LEU A 218 5.42 -21.66 -19.22
CA LEU A 218 5.81 -20.28 -19.49
C LEU A 218 4.79 -19.30 -18.90
N TYR A 219 3.50 -19.62 -18.98
CA TYR A 219 2.49 -18.82 -18.30
C TYR A 219 2.64 -18.84 -16.79
N GLY A 220 2.68 -20.02 -16.17
CA GLY A 220 2.71 -20.18 -14.71
C GLY A 220 3.96 -19.58 -14.06
N TYR A 221 5.13 -19.77 -14.66
CA TYR A 221 6.40 -19.37 -14.05
C TYR A 221 6.90 -17.99 -14.48
N LEU A 222 6.52 -17.49 -15.65
CA LEU A 222 7.01 -16.20 -16.17
C LEU A 222 5.91 -15.16 -16.31
N ILE A 223 4.86 -15.45 -17.10
CA ILE A 223 3.83 -14.44 -17.41
C ILE A 223 3.01 -14.09 -16.16
N LEU A 224 2.62 -15.09 -15.37
CA LEU A 224 1.75 -14.91 -14.21
C LEU A 224 2.40 -14.02 -13.13
N PRO A 225 3.66 -14.25 -12.69
CA PRO A 225 4.33 -13.33 -11.76
C PRO A 225 4.52 -11.92 -12.32
N LEU A 226 4.82 -11.79 -13.61
CA LEU A 226 5.00 -10.49 -14.26
C LEU A 226 3.69 -9.70 -14.30
N LEU A 227 2.59 -10.33 -14.74
CA LEU A 227 1.26 -9.72 -14.75
C LEU A 227 0.78 -9.41 -13.33
N GLY A 228 0.94 -10.34 -12.39
CA GLY A 228 0.58 -10.14 -10.98
C GLY A 228 1.34 -8.97 -10.38
N GLY A 229 2.66 -8.91 -10.57
CA GLY A 229 3.51 -7.82 -10.11
C GLY A 229 3.12 -6.48 -10.73
N PHE A 230 2.88 -6.44 -12.04
CA PHE A 230 2.44 -5.23 -12.73
C PHE A 230 1.11 -4.69 -12.17
N MET A 231 0.12 -5.57 -11.95
CA MET A 231 -1.17 -5.18 -11.40
C MET A 231 -1.06 -4.72 -9.94
N ILE A 232 -0.31 -5.43 -9.10
CA ILE A 232 -0.05 -5.02 -7.70
C ILE A 232 0.61 -3.64 -7.66
N PHE A 233 1.58 -3.39 -8.56
CA PHE A 233 2.25 -2.09 -8.67
C PHE A 233 1.30 -0.98 -9.12
N GLY A 234 0.43 -1.24 -10.10
CA GLY A 234 -0.60 -0.31 -10.55
C GLY A 234 -1.53 0.11 -9.40
N ILE A 235 -2.00 -0.85 -8.60
CA ILE A 235 -2.85 -0.56 -7.42
C ILE A 235 -2.06 0.23 -6.37
N HIS A 236 -0.79 -0.12 -6.14
CA HIS A 236 0.04 0.57 -5.16
C HIS A 236 0.22 2.06 -5.48
N PHE A 237 0.33 2.43 -6.76
CA PHE A 237 0.48 3.83 -7.16
C PHE A 237 -0.79 4.66 -6.96
N SER A 238 -1.96 4.04 -7.10
CA SER A 238 -3.26 4.70 -6.87
C SER A 238 -3.61 4.83 -5.38
N GLN A 239 -3.01 4.00 -4.53
CA GLN A 239 -3.30 3.96 -3.09
C GLN A 239 -2.92 5.28 -2.37
N PRO A 240 -3.86 5.88 -1.60
CA PRO A 240 -3.54 6.99 -0.72
C PRO A 240 -2.51 6.59 0.34
N LYS A 241 -1.50 7.44 0.55
CA LYS A 241 -0.41 7.15 1.50
C LYS A 241 -0.89 7.36 2.94
N PHE A 242 -0.77 6.32 3.77
CA PHE A 242 -0.95 6.36 5.22
C PHE A 242 0.26 5.73 5.91
N TYR A 243 0.63 6.26 7.07
CA TYR A 243 1.83 5.85 7.82
C TYR A 243 1.53 4.87 8.96
N ASP A 244 0.52 4.01 8.77
CA ASP A 244 0.21 2.96 9.73
C ASP A 244 1.41 2.01 9.85
N SER A 245 1.80 1.69 11.09
CA SER A 245 2.98 0.86 11.36
C SER A 245 2.57 -0.59 11.56
N TYR A 246 3.08 -1.47 10.69
CA TYR A 246 2.91 -2.92 10.74
C TYR A 246 4.26 -3.58 10.98
N ASP A 247 4.36 -4.47 11.96
CA ASP A 247 5.62 -5.13 12.35
C ASP A 247 5.71 -6.52 11.70
N MET A 248 5.57 -6.55 10.38
CA MET A 248 5.42 -7.80 9.63
C MET A 248 6.73 -8.60 9.45
N ASN A 249 7.90 -7.99 9.70
CA ASN A 249 9.19 -8.65 9.47
C ASN A 249 9.36 -9.93 10.29
N ARG A 250 8.90 -9.94 11.54
CA ARG A 250 8.95 -11.13 12.41
C ARG A 250 8.02 -12.23 11.88
N ALA A 251 6.78 -11.88 11.58
CA ALA A 251 5.79 -12.82 11.05
C ALA A 251 6.24 -13.43 9.71
N LEU A 252 6.82 -12.61 8.82
CA LEU A 252 7.33 -13.05 7.52
C LEU A 252 8.50 -14.04 7.67
N SER A 253 9.44 -13.76 8.59
CA SER A 253 10.55 -14.70 8.85
C SER A 253 10.06 -16.05 9.39
N ILE A 254 9.11 -16.05 10.32
CA ILE A 254 8.51 -17.28 10.87
C ILE A 254 7.75 -18.04 9.78
N ALA A 255 7.00 -17.34 8.94
CA ALA A 255 6.23 -17.95 7.86
C ALA A 255 7.13 -18.61 6.80
N ILE A 256 8.23 -17.97 6.40
CA ILE A 256 9.19 -18.56 5.45
C ILE A 256 9.81 -19.83 6.03
N ILE A 257 10.28 -19.78 7.28
CA ILE A 257 10.90 -20.94 7.93
C ILE A 257 9.90 -22.08 8.06
N ALA A 258 8.68 -21.80 8.51
CA ALA A 258 7.63 -22.81 8.65
C ALA A 258 7.23 -23.43 7.31
N ALA A 259 7.06 -22.61 6.26
CA ALA A 259 6.70 -23.09 4.93
C ALA A 259 7.84 -23.91 4.29
N ALA A 260 9.10 -23.48 4.46
CA ALA A 260 10.26 -24.22 3.96
C ALA A 260 10.43 -25.56 4.69
N ALA A 261 10.30 -25.58 6.02
CA ALA A 261 10.38 -26.80 6.82
C ALA A 261 9.26 -27.79 6.44
N PHE A 262 8.03 -27.30 6.30
CA PHE A 262 6.91 -28.13 5.87
C PHE A 262 7.09 -28.66 4.44
N GLY A 263 7.53 -27.80 3.51
CA GLY A 263 7.78 -28.18 2.13
C GLY A 263 8.84 -29.26 2.01
N ALA A 264 9.97 -29.11 2.70
CA ALA A 264 11.04 -30.10 2.71
C ALA A 264 10.58 -31.45 3.32
N ALA A 265 9.81 -31.40 4.42
CA ALA A 265 9.32 -32.61 5.08
C ALA A 265 8.30 -33.38 4.22
N THR A 266 7.44 -32.69 3.47
CA THR A 266 6.33 -33.29 2.73
C THR A 266 6.62 -33.59 1.26
N PHE A 267 7.78 -33.18 0.74
CA PHE A 267 8.14 -33.32 -0.68
C PHE A 267 8.06 -34.76 -1.18
N PHE A 268 8.54 -35.72 -0.37
CA PHE A 268 8.52 -37.15 -0.73
C PHE A 268 7.19 -37.85 -0.43
N LEU A 269 6.34 -37.25 0.41
CA LEU A 269 5.05 -37.85 0.84
C LEU A 269 3.90 -37.53 -0.12
N ILE A 270 3.91 -36.37 -0.78
CA ILE A 270 2.81 -35.90 -1.63
C ILE A 270 3.23 -36.04 -3.10
N GLN A 271 2.85 -37.16 -3.72
CA GLN A 271 3.24 -37.54 -5.09
C GLN A 271 2.74 -36.59 -6.21
N PRO A 272 1.61 -35.86 -6.08
CA PRO A 272 1.27 -34.81 -7.03
C PRO A 272 1.81 -33.43 -6.59
N LEU A 273 2.76 -32.89 -7.37
CA LEU A 273 3.47 -31.63 -7.06
C LEU A 273 2.54 -30.42 -6.91
N ALA A 274 1.37 -30.41 -7.55
CA ALA A 274 0.36 -29.37 -7.40
C ALA A 274 -0.21 -29.29 -5.96
N TYR A 275 -0.51 -30.42 -5.33
CA TYR A 275 -1.03 -30.45 -3.96
C TYR A 275 0.05 -30.10 -2.94
N TRP A 276 1.29 -30.51 -3.20
CA TRP A 276 2.44 -30.12 -2.38
C TRP A 276 2.65 -28.60 -2.41
N LEU A 277 2.62 -28.00 -3.61
CA LEU A 277 2.75 -26.55 -3.77
C LEU A 277 1.58 -25.80 -3.12
N ALA A 278 0.35 -26.29 -3.27
CA ALA A 278 -0.81 -25.69 -2.62
C ALA A 278 -0.70 -25.71 -1.10
N ALA A 279 -0.29 -26.84 -0.51
CA ALA A 279 -0.17 -27.00 0.94
C ALA A 279 0.94 -26.11 1.54
N THR A 280 2.10 -26.03 0.88
CA THR A 280 3.21 -25.17 1.31
C THR A 280 2.84 -23.69 1.27
N LEU A 281 2.21 -23.24 0.18
CA LEU A 281 1.74 -21.85 0.05
C LEU A 281 0.59 -21.53 1.01
N LEU A 282 -0.26 -22.50 1.34
CA LEU A 282 -1.33 -22.33 2.31
C LEU A 282 -0.77 -22.06 3.71
N ILE A 283 0.21 -22.84 4.17
CA ILE A 283 0.85 -22.63 5.48
C ILE A 283 1.51 -21.26 5.55
N PHE A 284 2.26 -20.88 4.51
CA PHE A 284 2.81 -19.54 4.40
C PHE A 284 1.72 -18.47 4.54
N SER A 285 0.65 -18.60 3.76
CA SER A 285 -0.44 -17.62 3.69
C SER A 285 -1.25 -17.50 4.98
N VAL A 286 -1.44 -18.59 5.71
CA VAL A 286 -2.18 -18.60 6.98
C VAL A 286 -1.39 -17.90 8.09
N ILE A 287 -0.09 -18.18 8.21
CA ILE A 287 0.75 -17.59 9.26
C ILE A 287 0.84 -16.07 9.09
N THR A 288 1.18 -15.59 7.89
CA THR A 288 1.25 -14.14 7.62
C THR A 288 -0.12 -13.47 7.70
N GLY A 289 -1.17 -14.17 7.25
CA GLY A 289 -2.53 -13.64 7.24
C GLY A 289 -3.11 -13.45 8.64
N ALA A 290 -2.85 -14.40 9.55
CA ALA A 290 -3.33 -14.33 10.93
C ALA A 290 -2.75 -13.14 11.70
N GLU A 291 -1.43 -12.93 11.59
CA GLU A 291 -0.77 -11.78 12.21
C GLU A 291 -1.26 -10.46 11.60
N TYR A 292 -1.38 -10.39 10.26
CA TYR A 292 -1.92 -9.20 9.61
C TYR A 292 -3.34 -8.85 10.09
N LEU A 293 -4.24 -9.83 10.18
CA LEU A 293 -5.61 -9.61 10.67
C LEU A 293 -5.61 -9.10 12.11
N ARG A 294 -4.74 -9.62 12.97
CA ARG A 294 -4.59 -9.15 14.35
C ARG A 294 -4.19 -7.67 14.37
N GLU A 295 -3.13 -7.31 13.65
CA GLU A 295 -2.62 -5.94 13.59
C GLU A 295 -3.61 -4.96 12.95
N GLN A 296 -4.22 -5.33 11.83
CA GLN A 296 -5.21 -4.51 11.13
C GLN A 296 -6.49 -4.33 11.97
N SER A 297 -6.91 -5.36 12.70
CA SER A 297 -8.06 -5.24 13.61
C SER A 297 -7.79 -4.27 14.75
N GLU A 298 -6.55 -4.20 15.26
CA GLU A 298 -6.15 -3.25 16.29
C GLU A 298 -6.27 -1.82 15.77
N VAL A 299 -5.70 -1.55 14.58
CA VAL A 299 -5.80 -0.25 13.91
C VAL A 299 -7.25 0.14 13.67
N SER A 300 -8.06 -0.75 13.09
CA SER A 300 -9.46 -0.46 12.76
C SER A 300 -10.31 -0.20 14.00
N LYS A 301 -10.11 -0.94 15.09
CA LYS A 301 -10.83 -0.72 16.37
C LYS A 301 -10.47 0.64 16.97
N VAL A 302 -9.18 1.01 16.95
CA VAL A 302 -8.74 2.33 17.42
C VAL A 302 -9.34 3.44 16.58
N GLU A 303 -9.25 3.36 15.25
CA GLU A 303 -9.76 4.40 14.34
C GLU A 303 -11.27 4.59 14.44
N LYS A 304 -12.06 3.51 14.63
CA LYS A 304 -13.51 3.60 14.83
C LYS A 304 -13.91 4.25 16.16
N ALA A 305 -13.06 4.19 17.19
CA ALA A 305 -13.31 4.82 18.48
C ALA A 305 -12.96 6.32 18.49
N LEU A 306 -11.99 6.75 17.68
CA LEU A 306 -11.48 8.13 17.68
C LEU A 306 -12.55 9.22 17.53
N PRO A 307 -13.53 9.13 16.60
CA PRO A 307 -14.54 10.18 16.45
C PRO A 307 -15.43 10.35 17.68
N ASN A 308 -15.83 9.24 18.30
CA ASN A 308 -16.67 9.28 19.51
C ASN A 308 -15.85 9.80 20.70
N PHE A 309 -14.60 9.37 20.83
CA PHE A 309 -13.68 9.88 21.83
C PHE A 309 -13.45 11.40 21.73
N LEU A 310 -13.21 11.92 20.51
CA LEU A 310 -13.03 13.36 20.31
C LEU A 310 -14.32 14.15 20.58
N ARG A 311 -15.47 13.60 20.23
CA ARG A 311 -16.77 14.18 20.58
C ARG A 311 -16.94 14.27 22.10
N ASP A 312 -16.64 13.20 22.83
CA ASP A 312 -16.74 13.18 24.29
C ASP A 312 -15.76 14.18 24.94
N ILE A 313 -14.52 14.33 24.44
CA ILE A 313 -13.60 15.37 24.91
C ILE A 313 -14.22 16.76 24.70
N THR A 314 -14.79 16.99 23.51
CA THR A 314 -15.43 18.27 23.18
C THR A 314 -16.59 18.56 24.12
N GLU A 315 -17.43 17.56 24.42
CA GLU A 315 -18.54 17.68 25.37
C GLU A 315 -18.04 18.00 26.78
N MET A 316 -16.98 17.35 27.27
CA MET A 316 -16.38 17.66 28.57
C MET A 316 -15.80 19.07 28.62
N MET A 317 -15.16 19.52 27.54
CA MET A 317 -14.66 20.90 27.46
C MET A 317 -15.77 21.94 27.49
N LYS A 318 -16.93 21.65 26.87
CA LYS A 318 -18.13 22.52 26.96
C LYS A 318 -18.64 22.65 28.39
N ILE A 319 -18.38 21.67 29.26
CA ILE A 319 -18.74 21.67 30.68
C ILE A 319 -17.65 22.36 31.55
N GLY A 320 -16.51 22.74 30.96
CA GLY A 320 -15.44 23.48 31.64
C GLY A 320 -14.25 22.63 32.09
N TYR A 321 -14.19 21.34 31.73
CA TYR A 321 -12.98 20.54 31.94
C TYR A 321 -11.88 20.94 30.94
N ASP A 322 -10.62 20.95 31.38
CA ASP A 322 -9.49 20.98 30.44
C ASP A 322 -9.30 19.60 29.75
N ILE A 323 -8.53 19.55 28.66
CA ILE A 323 -8.30 18.32 27.90
C ILE A 323 -7.62 17.23 28.76
N SER A 324 -6.70 17.59 29.64
CA SER A 324 -5.99 16.62 30.48
C SER A 324 -6.95 15.97 31.49
N GLN A 325 -7.81 16.77 32.12
CA GLN A 325 -8.85 16.30 33.03
C GLN A 325 -9.92 15.50 32.29
N ALA A 326 -10.31 15.93 31.08
CA ALA A 326 -11.22 15.17 30.24
C ALA A 326 -10.65 13.78 29.91
N LEU A 327 -9.36 13.68 29.55
CA LEU A 327 -8.69 12.40 29.29
C LEU A 327 -8.70 11.48 30.52
N ILE A 328 -8.44 12.01 31.71
CA ILE A 328 -8.45 11.26 32.97
C ILE A 328 -9.87 10.78 33.32
N ASN A 329 -10.88 11.64 33.17
CA ASN A 329 -12.26 11.33 33.55
C ASN A 329 -12.95 10.38 32.54
N LEU A 330 -12.72 10.57 31.23
CA LEU A 330 -13.26 9.67 30.19
C LEU A 330 -12.72 8.25 30.35
N SER A 331 -11.45 8.11 30.74
CA SER A 331 -10.85 6.81 31.06
C SER A 331 -11.61 6.02 32.13
N LYS A 332 -12.34 6.69 33.03
CA LYS A 332 -13.06 6.06 34.15
C LYS A 332 -14.54 5.86 33.85
N GLN A 333 -15.14 6.78 33.10
CA GLN A 333 -16.59 6.87 32.92
C GLN A 333 -17.10 6.29 31.59
N ARG A 334 -16.27 6.27 30.54
CA ARG A 334 -16.66 5.82 29.19
C ARG A 334 -15.88 4.58 28.76
N GLN A 335 -16.56 3.71 28.03
CA GLN A 335 -15.96 2.56 27.36
C GLN A 335 -16.22 2.70 25.86
N TYR A 336 -15.16 2.57 25.06
CA TYR A 336 -15.24 2.61 23.60
C TYR A 336 -15.06 1.22 23.03
N ASN A 337 -13.90 0.62 23.30
CA ASN A 337 -13.60 -0.77 23.01
C ASN A 337 -12.36 -1.22 23.78
N LYS A 338 -12.26 -2.52 24.04
CA LYS A 338 -11.16 -3.12 24.83
C LYS A 338 -9.74 -2.77 24.35
N VAL A 339 -9.55 -2.39 23.08
CA VAL A 339 -8.22 -2.02 22.55
C VAL A 339 -7.91 -0.57 22.87
N PHE A 340 -8.82 0.33 22.55
CA PHE A 340 -8.72 1.76 22.79
C PHE A 340 -8.77 2.08 24.28
N ASP A 341 -9.61 1.40 25.06
CA ASP A 341 -9.72 1.60 26.51
C ASP A 341 -8.41 1.25 27.22
N ARG A 342 -7.68 0.23 26.75
CA ARG A 342 -6.31 -0.10 27.24
C ARG A 342 -5.28 0.96 26.87
N LEU A 343 -5.47 1.66 25.76
CA LEU A 343 -4.63 2.80 25.40
C LEU A 343 -4.97 4.01 26.27
N LEU A 344 -6.26 4.32 26.42
CA LEU A 344 -6.73 5.46 27.18
C LEU A 344 -6.37 5.32 28.66
N LYS A 345 -6.48 4.11 29.23
CA LYS A 345 -6.03 3.81 30.59
C LYS A 345 -4.54 4.07 30.79
N ARG A 346 -3.70 3.65 29.83
CA ARG A 346 -2.26 3.95 29.89
C ARG A 346 -2.01 5.45 29.80
N VAL A 347 -2.73 6.17 28.94
CA VAL A 347 -2.60 7.63 28.83
C VAL A 347 -3.03 8.32 30.13
N SER A 348 -4.16 7.94 30.71
CA SER A 348 -4.66 8.52 31.96
C SER A 348 -3.72 8.25 33.13
N GLU A 349 -3.18 7.03 33.27
CA GLU A 349 -2.16 6.69 34.27
C GLU A 349 -0.94 7.62 34.19
N HIS A 350 -0.47 7.95 32.99
CA HIS A 350 0.68 8.87 32.83
C HIS A 350 0.30 10.33 33.14
N LEU A 351 -0.92 10.75 32.81
CA LEU A 351 -1.41 12.10 33.10
C LEU A 351 -1.67 12.29 34.62
N GLU A 352 -2.18 11.28 35.31
CA GLU A 352 -2.32 11.27 36.78
C GLU A 352 -0.97 11.40 37.48
N MET A 353 0.11 10.90 36.85
CA MET A 353 1.49 11.10 37.30
C MET A 353 2.08 12.48 36.93
N ASN A 354 1.26 13.46 36.55
CA ASN A 354 1.67 14.80 36.12
C ASN A 354 2.66 14.81 34.94
N MET A 355 2.65 13.79 34.09
CA MET A 355 3.44 13.82 32.85
C MET A 355 2.76 14.75 31.83
N PRO A 356 3.51 15.68 31.18
CA PRO A 356 2.92 16.54 30.16
C PRO A 356 2.41 15.72 28.97
N LEU A 357 1.22 16.07 28.47
CA LEU A 357 0.54 15.34 27.38
C LEU A 357 1.42 15.21 26.14
N ARG A 358 2.24 16.22 25.84
CA ARG A 358 3.25 16.18 24.78
C ARG A 358 4.19 14.99 24.89
N ARG A 359 4.75 14.74 26.08
CA ARG A 359 5.66 13.60 26.31
C ARG A 359 4.94 12.26 26.22
N VAL A 360 3.67 12.22 26.65
CA VAL A 360 2.83 11.02 26.52
C VAL A 360 2.59 10.71 25.04
N ALA A 361 2.21 11.71 24.24
CA ALA A 361 1.98 11.58 22.80
C ALA A 361 3.24 11.17 22.03
N GLU A 362 4.42 11.71 22.38
CA GLU A 362 5.71 11.33 21.77
C GLU A 362 6.11 9.87 22.05
N LYS A 363 5.85 9.37 23.28
CA LYS A 363 6.17 7.99 23.68
C LYS A 363 5.10 6.98 23.31
N MET A 364 3.95 7.45 22.80
CA MET A 364 2.80 6.60 22.53
C MET A 364 3.08 5.64 21.35
N ALA A 365 3.34 4.37 21.66
CA ALA A 365 3.47 3.33 20.65
C ALA A 365 2.08 2.76 20.27
N VAL A 366 1.47 3.35 19.24
CA VAL A 366 0.17 2.91 18.68
C VAL A 366 0.36 2.67 17.21
N ARG A 367 -0.25 1.62 16.66
CA ARG A 367 -0.10 1.28 15.24
C ARG A 367 -0.78 2.25 14.28
N SER A 368 -1.99 2.71 14.64
CA SER A 368 -2.76 3.67 13.85
C SER A 368 -2.07 5.03 13.85
N TRP A 369 -1.67 5.49 12.66
CA TRP A 369 -1.10 6.82 12.49
C TRP A 369 -2.13 7.92 12.79
N LEU A 370 -3.40 7.73 12.40
CA LEU A 370 -4.46 8.70 12.65
C LEU A 370 -4.64 8.94 14.17
N CYS A 371 -4.55 7.89 14.98
CA CYS A 371 -4.56 8.01 16.44
C CYS A 371 -3.37 8.81 16.97
N ARG A 372 -2.14 8.49 16.53
CA ARG A 372 -0.93 9.25 16.90
C ARG A 372 -1.05 10.72 16.49
N TYR A 373 -1.61 10.99 15.32
CA TYR A 373 -1.87 12.33 14.82
C TYR A 373 -2.90 13.07 15.70
N THR A 374 -4.01 12.43 16.06
CA THR A 374 -5.01 13.02 16.96
C THR A 374 -4.41 13.39 18.31
N PHE A 375 -3.65 12.50 18.95
CA PHE A 375 -2.99 12.80 20.23
C PHE A 375 -1.91 13.88 20.10
N PHE A 376 -1.22 13.95 18.96
CA PHE A 376 -0.33 15.06 18.63
C PHE A 376 -1.09 16.40 18.63
N ILE A 377 -2.21 16.50 17.90
CA ILE A 377 -3.01 17.73 17.88
C ILE A 377 -3.53 18.09 19.28
N LEU A 378 -4.08 17.12 20.01
CA LEU A 378 -4.54 17.34 21.39
C LEU A 378 -3.42 17.86 22.30
N SER A 379 -2.20 17.30 22.19
CA SER A 379 -1.05 17.77 22.95
C SER A 379 -0.65 19.19 22.61
N GLU A 380 -0.71 19.56 21.33
CA GLU A 380 -0.39 20.91 20.88
C GLU A 380 -1.44 21.92 21.31
N ILE A 381 -2.71 21.53 21.37
CA ILE A 381 -3.79 22.35 21.91
C ILE A 381 -3.56 22.63 23.41
N VAL A 382 -3.22 21.60 24.19
CA VAL A 382 -2.93 21.74 25.62
C VAL A 382 -1.74 22.67 25.86
N ASP A 383 -0.64 22.49 25.12
CA ASP A 383 0.57 23.28 25.30
C ASP A 383 0.39 24.76 24.91
N THR A 384 -0.51 25.05 23.97
CA THR A 384 -0.74 26.42 23.46
C THR A 384 -1.89 27.13 24.15
N GLY A 385 -2.70 26.42 24.94
CA GLY A 385 -3.90 26.97 25.57
C GLY A 385 -5.05 27.31 24.60
N GLY A 386 -4.92 26.97 23.31
CA GLY A 386 -5.88 27.30 22.25
C GLY A 386 -7.05 26.33 22.10
N GLY A 387 -7.40 25.62 23.16
CA GLY A 387 -8.42 24.57 23.14
C GLY A 387 -9.84 25.11 23.19
N THR A 388 -10.29 25.77 22.12
CA THR A 388 -11.72 26.07 22.00
C THR A 388 -12.49 24.81 21.60
N PRO A 389 -13.74 24.62 22.07
CA PRO A 389 -14.59 23.52 21.63
C PRO A 389 -14.76 23.48 20.11
N GLU A 390 -14.82 24.63 19.44
CA GLU A 390 -14.93 24.73 17.98
C GLU A 390 -13.74 24.10 17.24
N VAL A 391 -12.52 24.31 17.72
CA VAL A 391 -11.31 23.70 17.12
C VAL A 391 -11.34 22.18 17.24
N LEU A 392 -11.83 21.66 18.38
CA LEU A 392 -12.01 20.22 18.55
C LEU A 392 -13.14 19.65 17.70
N GLU A 393 -14.23 20.39 17.49
CA GLU A 393 -15.30 19.99 16.56
C GLU A 393 -14.78 19.88 15.13
N ASN A 394 -13.97 20.84 14.68
CA ASN A 394 -13.32 20.81 13.37
C ASN A 394 -12.38 19.60 13.23
N LEU A 395 -11.57 19.31 14.25
CA LEU A 395 -10.72 18.12 14.28
C LEU A 395 -11.56 16.83 14.24
N THR A 396 -12.65 16.78 15.01
CA THR A 396 -13.58 15.64 15.06
C THR A 396 -14.21 15.40 13.70
N GLY A 397 -14.71 16.45 13.04
CA GLY A 397 -15.28 16.38 11.71
C GLY A 397 -14.28 15.85 10.69
N PHE A 398 -13.05 16.38 10.71
CA PHE A 398 -11.97 15.93 9.82
C PHE A 398 -11.63 14.45 10.04
N VAL A 399 -11.38 14.03 11.29
CA VAL A 399 -11.05 12.63 11.64
C VAL A 399 -12.21 11.70 11.26
N ASN A 400 -13.45 12.10 11.55
CA ASN A 400 -14.64 11.33 11.21
C ASN A 400 -14.78 11.11 9.69
N SER A 401 -14.62 12.17 8.89
CA SER A 401 -14.65 12.07 7.43
C SER A 401 -13.56 11.16 6.89
N VAL A 402 -12.34 11.23 7.42
CA VAL A 402 -11.24 10.33 7.01
C VAL A 402 -11.56 8.87 7.33
N VAL A 403 -12.11 8.58 8.52
CA VAL A 403 -12.49 7.22 8.93
C VAL A 403 -13.62 6.66 8.07
N ILE A 404 -14.66 7.47 7.82
CA ILE A 404 -15.81 7.07 7.01
C ILE A 404 -15.38 6.78 5.58
N GLU A 405 -14.61 7.66 4.93
CA GLU A 405 -14.21 7.47 3.53
C GLU A 405 -13.21 6.31 3.36
N LYS A 406 -12.28 6.12 4.31
CA LYS A 406 -11.43 4.91 4.35
C LYS A 406 -12.27 3.63 4.44
N SER A 407 -13.28 3.62 5.31
CA SER A 407 -14.18 2.47 5.47
C SER A 407 -15.05 2.24 4.23
N LYS A 408 -15.52 3.32 3.60
CA LYS A 408 -16.34 3.28 2.38
C LYS A 408 -15.55 2.70 1.21
N ALA A 409 -14.33 3.19 0.98
CA ALA A 409 -13.44 2.65 -0.04
C ALA A 409 -13.21 1.14 0.13
N LYS A 410 -12.91 0.70 1.37
CA LYS A 410 -12.77 -0.72 1.69
C LYS A 410 -14.06 -1.51 1.40
N SER A 411 -15.22 -0.97 1.77
CA SER A 411 -16.51 -1.65 1.54
C SER A 411 -16.85 -1.81 0.06
N THR A 412 -16.59 -0.79 -0.75
CA THR A 412 -16.85 -0.80 -2.21
C THR A 412 -15.99 -1.86 -2.90
N THR A 413 -14.72 -1.97 -2.50
CA THR A 413 -13.80 -2.98 -3.08
C THR A 413 -14.10 -4.41 -2.62
N ARG A 414 -14.89 -4.61 -1.54
CA ARG A 414 -15.11 -5.94 -0.97
C ARG A 414 -15.86 -6.88 -1.92
N THR A 415 -16.70 -6.36 -2.81
CA THR A 415 -17.43 -7.19 -3.80
C THR A 415 -16.47 -8.02 -4.67
N TYR A 416 -15.27 -7.51 -4.94
CA TYR A 416 -14.23 -8.23 -5.70
C TYR A 416 -13.63 -9.42 -4.97
N SER A 417 -13.66 -9.43 -3.63
CA SER A 417 -13.18 -10.59 -2.86
C SER A 417 -14.00 -11.84 -3.16
N PHE A 418 -15.32 -11.69 -3.32
CA PHE A 418 -16.20 -12.80 -3.64
C PHE A 418 -15.90 -13.37 -5.03
N LEU A 419 -15.80 -12.50 -6.04
CA LEU A 419 -15.50 -12.90 -7.41
C LEU A 419 -14.11 -13.54 -7.53
N GLY A 420 -13.12 -12.99 -6.84
CA GLY A 420 -11.76 -13.52 -6.85
C GLY A 420 -11.61 -14.86 -6.12
N TYR A 421 -12.42 -15.13 -5.09
CA TYR A 421 -12.49 -16.47 -4.49
C TYR A 421 -13.17 -17.51 -5.38
N ALA A 422 -14.05 -17.09 -6.29
CA ALA A 422 -14.66 -17.97 -7.28
C ALA A 422 -13.68 -18.34 -8.41
N THR A 423 -12.65 -17.52 -8.68
CA THR A 423 -11.70 -17.74 -9.79
C THR A 423 -10.98 -19.10 -9.72
N PRO A 424 -10.36 -19.53 -8.60
CA PRO A 424 -9.72 -20.85 -8.51
C PRO A 424 -10.70 -22.00 -8.72
N ALA A 425 -11.91 -21.90 -8.12
CA ALA A 425 -12.95 -22.90 -8.28
C ALA A 425 -13.36 -23.04 -9.75
N PHE A 426 -13.59 -21.91 -10.43
CA PHE A 426 -13.92 -21.90 -11.85
C PHE A 426 -12.80 -22.51 -12.71
N LEU A 427 -11.55 -22.07 -12.51
CA LEU A 427 -10.42 -22.59 -13.29
C LEU A 427 -10.21 -24.10 -13.08
N SER A 428 -10.39 -24.58 -11.84
CA SER A 428 -10.33 -26.02 -11.55
C SER A 428 -11.46 -26.81 -12.23
N ALA A 429 -12.68 -26.24 -12.28
CA ALA A 429 -13.81 -26.83 -12.98
C ALA A 429 -13.58 -26.86 -14.50
N VAL A 430 -13.03 -25.80 -15.09
CA VAL A 430 -12.67 -25.76 -16.52
C VAL A 430 -11.59 -26.80 -16.84
N MET A 431 -10.53 -26.88 -16.02
CA MET A 431 -9.48 -27.89 -16.18
C MET A 431 -10.07 -29.29 -16.28
N VAL A 432 -10.95 -29.64 -15.34
CA VAL A 432 -11.45 -31.02 -15.28
C VAL A 432 -12.54 -31.27 -16.29
N PHE A 433 -13.43 -30.31 -16.54
CA PHE A 433 -14.40 -30.42 -17.63
C PHE A 433 -13.69 -30.71 -18.97
N MET A 434 -12.62 -29.98 -19.28
CA MET A 434 -11.83 -30.19 -20.49
C MET A 434 -11.11 -31.54 -20.50
N ALA A 435 -10.54 -31.96 -19.36
CA ALA A 435 -9.90 -33.28 -19.26
C ALA A 435 -10.92 -34.42 -19.47
N ASN A 436 -12.05 -34.39 -18.76
CA ASN A 436 -13.09 -35.41 -18.81
C ASN A 436 -13.88 -35.43 -20.13
N MET A 437 -13.94 -34.32 -20.87
CA MET A 437 -14.58 -34.29 -22.19
C MET A 437 -13.72 -34.98 -23.26
N LEU A 438 -12.39 -34.90 -23.18
CA LEU A 438 -11.50 -35.48 -24.18
C LEU A 438 -11.14 -36.95 -23.91
N LEU A 439 -11.04 -37.36 -22.65
CA LEU A 439 -10.73 -38.75 -22.26
C LEU A 439 -11.65 -39.80 -22.94
N PRO A 440 -13.00 -39.63 -22.99
CA PRO A 440 -13.90 -40.54 -23.68
C PRO A 440 -13.81 -40.48 -25.21
N SER A 441 -13.47 -39.33 -25.79
CA SER A 441 -13.33 -39.16 -27.25
C SER A 441 -12.13 -39.92 -27.82
N LEU A 442 -11.08 -40.13 -27.00
CA LEU A 442 -9.95 -41.01 -27.34
C LEU A 442 -10.34 -42.49 -27.26
N GLY A 443 -11.29 -42.85 -26.39
CA GLY A 443 -11.79 -44.22 -26.25
C GLY A 443 -12.76 -44.67 -27.34
N SER A 444 -13.51 -43.73 -27.93
CA SER A 444 -14.51 -44.03 -28.98
C SER A 444 -14.00 -43.91 -30.42
N MET A 445 -12.80 -43.37 -30.64
CA MET A 445 -12.17 -43.26 -31.97
C MET A 445 -11.34 -44.48 -32.39
N SER A 446 -11.50 -45.63 -31.72
CA SER A 446 -10.75 -46.88 -32.00
C SER A 446 -11.30 -47.73 -33.16
N PHE A 447 -12.12 -47.19 -34.06
CA PHE A 447 -12.62 -47.95 -35.23
C PHE A 447 -12.45 -47.16 -36.53
N GLY A 448 -11.26 -47.25 -37.12
CA GLY A 448 -11.00 -46.69 -38.46
C GLY A 448 -9.51 -46.57 -38.76
N SER A 449 -9.01 -47.48 -39.60
CA SER A 449 -7.60 -47.70 -39.94
C SER A 449 -6.96 -46.60 -40.81
N THR A 450 -6.88 -45.36 -40.30
CA THR A 450 -6.00 -44.33 -40.87
C THR A 450 -5.16 -43.70 -39.76
N PRO A 451 -3.82 -43.84 -39.77
CA PRO A 451 -2.96 -43.22 -38.77
C PRO A 451 -2.86 -41.71 -39.08
N ILE A 452 -3.80 -40.93 -38.55
CA ILE A 452 -3.61 -39.48 -38.44
C ILE A 452 -2.66 -39.26 -37.26
N ALA A 453 -1.50 -38.66 -37.55
CA ALA A 453 -0.38 -38.45 -36.64
C ALA A 453 -0.64 -37.43 -35.50
N VAL A 454 -1.88 -37.25 -35.07
CA VAL A 454 -2.26 -36.36 -33.95
C VAL A 454 -3.28 -37.07 -33.08
N LEU A 455 -3.00 -38.30 -32.67
CA LEU A 455 -3.65 -38.90 -31.51
C LEU A 455 -2.84 -38.49 -30.28
N PRO A 456 -3.42 -37.73 -29.33
CA PRO A 456 -2.79 -37.42 -28.06
C PRO A 456 -2.32 -38.70 -27.37
N ASN A 457 -1.04 -38.77 -27.01
CA ASN A 457 -0.54 -39.84 -26.16
C ASN A 457 -1.19 -39.67 -24.77
N ALA A 458 -1.71 -40.75 -24.17
CA ALA A 458 -2.30 -40.69 -22.82
C ALA A 458 -1.34 -40.07 -21.79
N ALA A 459 -0.02 -40.25 -21.99
CA ALA A 459 1.02 -39.62 -21.18
C ALA A 459 1.10 -38.09 -21.34
N THR A 460 0.90 -37.53 -22.54
CA THR A 460 0.94 -36.07 -22.75
C THR A 460 -0.30 -35.40 -22.17
N LEU A 461 -1.46 -36.08 -22.22
CA LEU A 461 -2.70 -35.59 -21.63
C LEU A 461 -2.63 -35.55 -20.10
N ALA A 462 -2.03 -36.57 -19.47
CA ALA A 462 -1.76 -36.59 -18.03
C ALA A 462 -0.80 -35.46 -17.61
N LEU A 463 0.26 -35.23 -18.39
CA LEU A 463 1.21 -34.14 -18.14
C LEU A 463 0.56 -32.75 -18.25
N ILE A 464 -0.36 -32.56 -19.20
CA ILE A 464 -1.14 -31.33 -19.35
C ILE A 464 -2.07 -31.12 -18.15
N ALA A 465 -2.73 -32.18 -17.68
CA ALA A 465 -3.57 -32.12 -16.50
C ALA A 465 -2.77 -31.70 -15.25
N ASP A 466 -1.61 -32.33 -15.01
CA ASP A 466 -0.74 -32.00 -13.87
C ASP A 466 -0.20 -30.57 -13.96
N THR A 467 0.27 -30.16 -15.14
CA THR A 467 0.78 -28.79 -15.37
C THR A 467 -0.34 -27.76 -15.22
N GLY A 468 -1.55 -28.08 -15.67
CA GLY A 468 -2.72 -27.24 -15.50
C GLY A 468 -3.14 -27.06 -14.05
N MET A 469 -3.12 -28.13 -13.25
CA MET A 469 -3.35 -28.01 -11.81
C MET A 469 -2.32 -27.10 -11.14
N MET A 470 -1.04 -27.15 -11.54
CA MET A 470 -0.03 -26.21 -11.02
C MET A 470 -0.35 -24.76 -11.39
N VAL A 471 -0.75 -24.52 -12.64
CA VAL A 471 -1.14 -23.18 -13.11
C VAL A 471 -2.32 -22.65 -12.28
N VAL A 472 -3.32 -23.48 -11.99
CA VAL A 472 -4.48 -23.08 -11.15
C VAL A 472 -4.06 -22.75 -9.71
N VAL A 473 -3.14 -23.50 -9.12
CA VAL A 473 -2.63 -23.19 -7.76
C VAL A 473 -1.89 -21.85 -7.75
N LEU A 474 -1.03 -21.62 -8.73
CA LEU A 474 -0.27 -20.37 -8.84
C LEU A 474 -1.20 -19.17 -9.11
N THR A 475 -2.19 -19.31 -10.00
CA THR A 475 -3.17 -18.25 -10.26
C THR A 475 -3.99 -17.95 -9.01
N ALA A 476 -4.40 -18.98 -8.24
CA ALA A 476 -5.13 -18.80 -7.00
C ALA A 476 -4.32 -17.99 -5.96
N PHE A 477 -3.04 -18.27 -5.83
CA PHE A 477 -2.15 -17.52 -4.94
C PHE A 477 -2.00 -16.05 -5.36
N VAL A 478 -1.73 -15.80 -6.65
CA VAL A 478 -1.55 -14.44 -7.20
C VAL A 478 -2.85 -13.63 -7.14
N VAL A 479 -3.99 -14.24 -7.50
CA VAL A 479 -5.32 -13.60 -7.37
C VAL A 479 -5.61 -13.27 -5.92
N GLY A 480 -5.30 -14.17 -4.97
CA GLY A 480 -5.42 -13.89 -3.54
C GLY A 480 -4.60 -12.67 -3.10
N LEU A 481 -3.37 -12.52 -3.60
CA LEU A 481 -2.51 -11.35 -3.31
C LEU A 481 -3.04 -10.06 -3.94
N LEU A 482 -3.66 -10.16 -5.12
CA LEU A 482 -4.30 -9.02 -5.77
C LEU A 482 -5.52 -8.54 -5.00
N ILE A 483 -6.39 -9.46 -4.58
CA ILE A 483 -7.54 -9.13 -3.71
C ILE A 483 -7.07 -8.49 -2.41
N ALA A 484 -6.03 -9.05 -1.79
CA ALA A 484 -5.40 -8.48 -0.60
C ALA A 484 -4.98 -7.03 -0.83
N LYS A 485 -4.33 -6.73 -1.95
CA LYS A 485 -3.92 -5.37 -2.29
C LYS A 485 -5.09 -4.44 -2.59
N ILE A 486 -6.16 -4.93 -3.23
CA ILE A 486 -7.35 -4.15 -3.60
C ILE A 486 -8.18 -3.79 -2.36
N VAL A 487 -8.53 -4.81 -1.55
CA VAL A 487 -9.48 -4.68 -0.43
C VAL A 487 -8.81 -4.17 0.84
N ASP A 488 -7.68 -4.78 1.20
CA ASP A 488 -6.99 -4.46 2.46
C ASP A 488 -5.86 -3.45 2.29
N MET A 489 -5.60 -3.01 1.05
CA MET A 489 -4.58 -2.01 0.72
C MET A 489 -3.15 -2.45 1.06
N SER A 490 -2.95 -3.75 1.32
CA SER A 490 -1.69 -4.35 1.75
C SER A 490 -1.53 -5.74 1.15
N VAL A 491 -0.31 -6.05 0.67
CA VAL A 491 0.02 -7.39 0.13
C VAL A 491 0.17 -8.42 1.25
N TYR A 492 0.42 -7.96 2.49
CA TYR A 492 0.56 -8.84 3.66
C TYR A 492 -0.76 -9.50 4.09
N ALA A 493 -1.91 -9.08 3.53
CA ALA A 493 -3.22 -9.66 3.79
C ALA A 493 -3.42 -11.02 3.09
N THR A 494 -2.48 -11.93 3.26
CA THR A 494 -2.42 -13.24 2.58
C THR A 494 -3.53 -14.20 3.00
N TYR A 495 -4.40 -13.84 3.96
CA TYR A 495 -5.56 -14.67 4.30
C TYR A 495 -6.52 -14.82 3.10
N HIS A 496 -6.57 -13.82 2.20
CA HIS A 496 -7.27 -13.94 0.92
C HIS A 496 -6.67 -15.06 0.05
N SER A 497 -5.34 -15.14 -0.03
CA SER A 497 -4.63 -16.22 -0.73
C SER A 497 -4.84 -17.57 -0.04
N ALA A 498 -4.88 -17.61 1.29
CA ALA A 498 -5.18 -18.84 2.04
C ALA A 498 -6.58 -19.37 1.71
N ILE A 499 -7.60 -18.50 1.65
CA ILE A 499 -8.97 -18.87 1.28
C ILE A 499 -9.02 -19.38 -0.17
N ALA A 500 -8.38 -18.65 -1.11
CA ALA A 500 -8.32 -19.05 -2.51
C ALA A 500 -7.64 -20.43 -2.71
N LEU A 501 -6.53 -20.67 -1.99
CA LEU A 501 -5.82 -21.95 -2.01
C LEU A 501 -6.62 -23.07 -1.35
N ALA A 502 -7.33 -22.80 -0.25
CA ALA A 502 -8.19 -23.79 0.39
C ALA A 502 -9.34 -24.21 -0.54
N ILE A 503 -9.96 -23.26 -1.24
CA ILE A 503 -10.97 -23.54 -2.25
C ILE A 503 -10.37 -24.40 -3.37
N CYS A 504 -9.19 -24.02 -3.88
CA CYS A 504 -8.48 -24.80 -4.90
C CYS A 504 -8.21 -26.25 -4.45
N PHE A 505 -7.77 -26.45 -3.21
CA PHE A 505 -7.50 -27.77 -2.66
C PHE A 505 -8.76 -28.62 -2.58
N VAL A 506 -9.85 -28.04 -2.06
CA VAL A 506 -11.16 -28.69 -1.98
C VAL A 506 -11.67 -29.06 -3.38
N SER A 507 -11.60 -28.14 -4.33
CA SER A 507 -11.99 -28.41 -5.72
C SER A 507 -11.22 -29.59 -6.30
N PHE A 508 -9.90 -29.68 -6.12
CA PHE A 508 -9.14 -30.82 -6.61
C PHE A 508 -9.49 -32.15 -5.94
N THR A 509 -9.99 -32.15 -4.70
CA THR A 509 -10.42 -33.37 -4.01
C THR A 509 -11.80 -33.85 -4.44
N PHE A 510 -12.74 -32.95 -4.71
CA PHE A 510 -14.10 -33.29 -5.12
C PHE A 510 -14.22 -33.75 -6.57
N ILE A 511 -13.20 -33.45 -7.37
CA ILE A 511 -13.26 -33.56 -8.83
C ILE A 511 -12.49 -34.81 -9.34
N ARG A 512 -11.89 -35.60 -8.43
CA ARG A 512 -11.15 -36.83 -8.76
C ARG A 512 -12.02 -38.07 -8.80
#